data_AF-A0A2P8FC49-F1
#
_entry.id   AF-A0A2P8FC49-F1
#
_cell.length_a   1.000
_cell.length_b   1.000
_cell.length_c   1.000
_cell.angle_alpha   90.00
_cell.angle_beta   90.00
_cell.angle_gamma   90.00
#
_symmetry.space_group_name_H-M   'P 1'
#
loop_
_entity.id
_entity.type
_entity.pdbx_description
1 polymer ?
#
loop_
_entity_poly.entity_id
_entity_poly.type
_entity_poly.pdbx_seq_one_letter_code
_entity_poly.pdbx_strand_id
1 'polypeptide(L)'
;MTTLRKILVLASVLAPQTVLAQEYGPTARLEMWRHERLQKTVDDAKLSPFTTDGCSGGMSAAWKTVASLFPDFEDVHDRTPPWEGCCVTHDQAYHAGGAEPSSEAGFLARLKADEALRVCVAGSVSGKSEELQAEYNLTDQQVIWGFETVADAMFDAVRIGGAPCSGLPWRWGYGRPQCW
;
A
#
# COMPACT_ATOMS: atom_id res chain seq x y z
N MET A 1 45.54 59.53 11.02
CA MET A 1 44.74 58.83 12.04
C MET A 1 43.88 57.81 11.34
N THR A 2 44.37 56.57 11.23
CA THR A 2 43.76 55.46 10.50
C THR A 2 43.06 54.54 11.50
N THR A 3 41.73 54.44 11.41
CA THR A 3 40.93 53.62 12.34
C THR A 3 40.68 52.25 11.70
N LEU A 4 41.31 51.22 12.27
CA LEU A 4 41.20 49.82 11.87
C LEU A 4 39.85 49.24 12.32
N ARG A 5 38.94 48.91 11.39
CA ARG A 5 37.64 48.29 11.70
C ARG A 5 37.82 46.77 11.67
N LYS A 6 37.81 46.13 12.85
CA LYS A 6 37.88 44.66 13.00
C LYS A 6 36.56 44.04 12.53
N ILE A 7 36.61 43.21 11.49
CA ILE A 7 35.49 42.36 11.07
C ILE A 7 35.60 41.06 11.88
N LEU A 8 34.61 40.79 12.73
CA LEU A 8 34.48 39.52 13.44
C LEU A 8 33.67 38.57 12.53
N VAL A 9 34.34 37.55 11.97
CA VAL A 9 33.67 36.48 11.22
C VAL A 9 33.17 35.45 12.25
N LEU A 10 31.85 35.37 12.42
CA LEU A 10 31.22 34.28 13.18
C LEU A 10 31.36 32.98 12.35
N ALA A 11 32.19 32.06 12.82
CA ALA A 11 32.24 30.71 12.27
C ALA A 11 31.03 29.91 12.78
N SER A 12 30.03 29.70 11.93
CA SER A 12 28.93 28.77 12.19
C SER A 12 29.46 27.34 12.14
N VAL A 13 29.57 26.70 13.31
CA VAL A 13 29.89 25.28 13.43
C VAL A 13 28.68 24.47 12.96
N LEU A 14 28.79 23.84 11.79
CA LEU A 14 27.87 22.81 11.34
C LEU A 14 28.11 21.55 12.19
N ALA A 15 27.26 21.31 13.18
CA ALA A 15 27.25 20.05 13.90
C ALA A 15 26.73 18.93 12.98
N PRO A 16 27.37 17.74 12.94
CA PRO A 16 26.86 16.60 12.20
C PRO A 16 25.55 16.15 12.82
N GLN A 17 24.47 16.10 12.03
CA GLN A 17 23.22 15.51 12.47
C GLN A 17 23.42 13.99 12.55
N THR A 18 23.59 13.47 13.75
CA THR A 18 23.45 12.04 14.00
C THR A 18 22.01 11.67 13.74
N VAL A 19 21.76 10.88 12.69
CA VAL A 19 20.46 10.25 12.45
C VAL A 19 20.18 9.36 13.66
N LEU A 20 19.26 9.80 14.53
CA LEU A 20 18.79 8.96 15.63
C LEU A 20 18.04 7.78 15.02
N ALA A 21 18.38 6.57 15.45
CA ALA A 21 17.66 5.37 15.03
C ALA A 21 16.17 5.54 15.34
N GLN A 22 15.32 5.32 14.35
CA GLN A 22 13.88 5.43 14.53
C GLN A 22 13.39 4.31 15.46
N GLU A 23 12.75 4.67 16.58
CA GLU A 23 12.16 3.67 17.47
C GLU A 23 10.86 3.13 16.87
N TYR A 24 10.90 1.86 16.45
CA TYR A 24 9.73 1.16 15.93
C TYR A 24 8.91 0.49 17.05
N GLY A 25 7.59 0.64 16.98
CA GLY A 25 6.66 -0.05 17.88
C GLY A 25 6.72 -1.59 17.78
N PRO A 26 6.08 -2.31 18.72
CA PRO A 26 6.13 -3.78 18.77
C PRO A 26 5.59 -4.45 17.49
N THR A 27 4.51 -3.93 16.90
CA THR A 27 3.93 -4.46 15.66
C THR A 27 4.89 -4.35 14.47
N ALA A 28 5.54 -3.18 14.33
CA ALA A 28 6.53 -2.96 13.28
C ALA A 28 7.74 -3.89 13.45
N ARG A 29 8.23 -4.07 14.68
CA ARG A 29 9.31 -5.03 14.96
C ARG A 29 8.94 -6.48 14.62
N LEU A 30 7.72 -6.90 14.92
CA LEU A 30 7.22 -8.23 14.55
C LEU A 30 7.19 -8.42 13.03
N GLU A 31 6.74 -7.40 12.30
CA GLU A 31 6.72 -7.43 10.84
C GLU A 31 8.12 -7.44 10.24
N MET A 32 9.04 -6.62 10.74
CA MET A 32 10.45 -6.61 10.32
C MET A 32 11.12 -7.97 10.55
N TRP A 33 10.81 -8.66 11.66
CA TRP A 33 11.25 -10.05 11.86
C TRP A 33 10.73 -11.00 10.77
N ARG A 34 9.48 -10.86 10.33
CA ARG A 34 8.95 -11.64 9.20
C ARG A 34 9.62 -11.28 7.87
N HIS A 35 9.96 -10.01 7.63
CA HIS A 35 10.77 -9.64 6.46
C HIS A 35 12.15 -10.31 6.49
N GLU A 36 12.82 -10.34 7.64
CA GLU A 36 14.11 -11.04 7.76
C GLU A 36 14.00 -12.52 7.36
N ARG A 37 12.92 -13.20 7.77
CA ARG A 37 12.65 -14.59 7.36
C ARG A 37 12.41 -14.75 5.86
N LEU A 38 11.63 -13.83 5.27
CA LEU A 38 11.39 -13.84 3.83
C LEU A 38 12.70 -13.66 3.06
N GLN A 39 13.59 -12.77 3.51
CA GLN A 39 14.88 -12.52 2.84
C GLN A 39 15.77 -13.76 2.80
N LYS A 40 15.73 -14.61 3.83
CA LYS A 40 16.43 -15.90 3.85
C LYS A 40 15.94 -16.89 2.77
N THR A 41 14.82 -16.62 2.10
CA THR A 41 14.33 -17.44 0.98
C THR A 41 14.73 -16.91 -0.39
N VAL A 42 15.33 -15.71 -0.47
CA VAL A 42 15.60 -15.02 -1.74
C VAL A 42 16.78 -15.64 -2.49
N ASP A 43 17.83 -16.05 -1.77
CA ASP A 43 19.08 -16.54 -2.38
C ASP A 43 18.91 -17.90 -3.09
N ASP A 44 17.96 -18.72 -2.64
CA ASP A 44 17.78 -20.10 -3.12
C ASP A 44 16.59 -20.27 -4.07
N ALA A 45 15.75 -19.24 -4.26
CA ALA A 45 14.45 -19.41 -4.91
C ALA A 45 14.22 -18.51 -6.12
N LYS A 46 13.89 -19.15 -7.25
CA LYS A 46 13.34 -18.46 -8.42
C LYS A 46 11.95 -17.92 -8.07
N LEU A 47 11.75 -16.62 -8.24
CA LEU A 47 10.45 -15.98 -8.11
C LEU A 47 9.48 -16.58 -9.15
N SER A 48 8.33 -17.08 -8.70
CA SER A 48 7.28 -17.58 -9.59
C SER A 48 6.74 -16.46 -10.49
N PRO A 49 6.15 -16.77 -11.65
CA PRO A 49 5.49 -15.75 -12.48
C PRO A 49 4.43 -14.96 -11.69
N PHE A 50 4.25 -13.69 -12.03
CA PHE A 50 3.20 -12.83 -11.46
C PHE A 50 1.80 -13.37 -11.80
N THR A 51 0.90 -13.32 -10.83
CA THR A 51 -0.51 -13.68 -10.97
C THR A 51 -1.36 -12.76 -10.10
N THR A 52 -2.56 -12.40 -10.55
CA THR A 52 -3.50 -11.58 -9.78
C THR A 52 -4.93 -12.11 -9.98
N ASP A 53 -5.76 -12.00 -8.95
CA ASP A 53 -7.21 -12.25 -8.99
C ASP A 53 -8.02 -10.93 -8.99
N GLY A 54 -7.35 -9.79 -9.15
CA GLY A 54 -7.91 -8.46 -9.01
C GLY A 54 -7.69 -7.94 -7.59
N CYS A 55 -8.76 -7.66 -6.86
CA CYS A 55 -8.67 -7.40 -5.43
C CYS A 55 -8.63 -8.72 -4.67
N SER A 56 -7.48 -8.96 -4.04
CA SER A 56 -7.11 -10.14 -3.25
C SER A 56 -8.20 -10.62 -2.27
N GLY A 57 -8.18 -11.91 -1.95
CA GLY A 57 -9.17 -12.53 -1.06
C GLY A 57 -10.52 -12.80 -1.73
N GLY A 58 -10.55 -12.81 -3.08
CA GLY A 58 -11.77 -13.06 -3.85
C GLY A 58 -12.73 -11.88 -3.93
N MET A 59 -12.34 -10.68 -3.53
CA MET A 59 -13.21 -9.49 -3.54
C MET A 59 -13.69 -9.16 -4.96
N SER A 60 -12.80 -9.21 -5.94
CA SER A 60 -13.17 -9.00 -7.35
C SER A 60 -14.16 -10.05 -7.85
N ALA A 61 -14.00 -11.31 -7.45
CA ALA A 61 -14.92 -12.39 -7.82
C ALA A 61 -16.29 -12.20 -7.15
N ALA A 62 -16.31 -11.80 -5.87
CA ALA A 62 -17.55 -11.49 -5.15
C ALA A 62 -18.30 -10.32 -5.80
N TRP A 63 -17.60 -9.24 -6.17
CA TRP A 63 -18.19 -8.11 -6.89
C TRP A 63 -18.83 -8.54 -8.21
N LYS A 64 -18.07 -9.26 -9.05
CA LYS A 64 -18.54 -9.79 -10.33
C LYS A 64 -19.77 -10.69 -10.16
N THR A 65 -19.82 -11.43 -9.06
CA THR A 65 -20.98 -12.28 -8.71
C THR A 65 -22.19 -11.42 -8.36
N VAL A 66 -22.04 -10.39 -7.52
CA VAL A 66 -23.13 -9.47 -7.17
C VAL A 66 -23.64 -8.74 -8.42
N ALA A 67 -22.76 -8.17 -9.23
CA ALA A 67 -23.12 -7.51 -10.49
C ALA A 67 -23.91 -8.45 -11.41
N SER A 68 -23.47 -9.70 -11.57
CA SER A 68 -24.17 -10.68 -12.42
C SER A 68 -25.53 -11.13 -11.87
N LEU A 69 -25.76 -11.02 -10.55
CA LEU A 69 -27.02 -11.41 -9.91
C LEU A 69 -28.04 -10.26 -9.86
N PHE A 70 -27.57 -9.01 -9.89
CA PHE A 70 -28.38 -7.82 -9.73
C PHE A 70 -28.07 -6.81 -10.85
N PRO A 71 -28.83 -6.80 -11.96
CA PRO A 71 -28.58 -5.91 -13.10
C PRO A 71 -28.49 -4.43 -12.72
N ASP A 72 -29.39 -3.96 -11.84
CA ASP A 72 -29.37 -2.57 -11.35
C ASP A 72 -28.06 -2.22 -10.63
N PHE A 73 -27.42 -3.21 -9.99
CA PHE A 73 -26.08 -3.01 -9.41
C PHE A 73 -25.02 -2.89 -10.50
N GLU A 74 -25.04 -3.75 -11.52
CA GLU A 74 -24.07 -3.70 -12.63
C GLU A 74 -24.18 -2.39 -13.41
N ASP A 75 -25.40 -1.87 -13.62
CA ASP A 75 -25.64 -0.61 -14.34
C ASP A 75 -25.01 0.60 -13.61
N VAL A 76 -25.04 0.61 -12.27
CA VAL A 76 -24.52 1.72 -11.46
C VAL A 76 -23.03 1.54 -11.15
N HIS A 77 -22.62 0.32 -10.82
CA HIS A 77 -21.31 0.02 -10.23
C HIS A 77 -20.33 -0.68 -11.16
N ASP A 78 -20.74 -0.91 -12.40
CA ASP A 78 -20.06 -1.73 -13.40
C ASP A 78 -19.84 -3.19 -12.95
N ARG A 79 -19.43 -4.01 -13.91
CA ARG A 79 -19.08 -5.42 -13.69
C ARG A 79 -17.85 -5.62 -12.80
N THR A 80 -17.01 -4.60 -12.66
CA THR A 80 -15.75 -4.63 -11.89
C THR A 80 -15.70 -3.43 -10.94
N PRO A 81 -15.14 -3.58 -9.73
CA PRO A 81 -15.00 -2.45 -8.84
C PRO A 81 -14.09 -1.39 -9.47
N PRO A 82 -14.40 -0.09 -9.31
CA PRO A 82 -13.66 0.99 -9.96
C PRO A 82 -12.18 1.06 -9.53
N TRP A 83 -11.83 0.42 -8.42
CA TRP A 83 -10.45 0.31 -7.91
C TRP A 83 -9.75 -1.03 -8.23
N GLU A 84 -10.30 -1.91 -9.08
CA GLU A 84 -9.66 -3.20 -9.42
C GLU A 84 -8.23 -3.01 -9.95
N GLY A 85 -7.99 -1.96 -10.75
CA GLY A 85 -6.66 -1.62 -11.25
C GLY A 85 -5.65 -1.20 -10.15
N CYS A 86 -6.14 -0.58 -9.07
CA CYS A 86 -5.32 -0.24 -7.91
C CYS A 86 -4.83 -1.52 -7.20
N CYS A 87 -5.73 -2.51 -7.04
CA CYS A 87 -5.38 -3.80 -6.46
C CYS A 87 -4.35 -4.57 -7.31
N VAL A 88 -4.50 -4.60 -8.63
CA VAL A 88 -3.52 -5.25 -9.52
C VAL A 88 -2.14 -4.60 -9.41
N THR A 89 -2.08 -3.28 -9.31
CA THR A 89 -0.81 -2.55 -9.12
C THR A 89 -0.18 -2.88 -7.76
N HIS A 90 -1.00 -3.00 -6.72
CA HIS A 90 -0.55 -3.40 -5.38
C HIS A 90 -0.02 -4.83 -5.35
N ASP A 91 -0.70 -5.77 -6.01
CA ASP A 91 -0.24 -7.15 -6.16
C ASP A 91 1.14 -7.21 -6.84
N GLN A 92 1.40 -6.35 -7.84
CA GLN A 92 2.72 -6.29 -8.50
C GLN A 92 3.82 -5.88 -7.52
N ALA A 93 3.54 -4.90 -6.66
CA ALA A 93 4.48 -4.48 -5.61
C ALA A 93 4.72 -5.61 -4.60
N TYR A 94 3.66 -6.31 -4.20
CA TYR A 94 3.72 -7.44 -3.28
C TYR A 94 4.50 -8.62 -3.85
N HIS A 95 4.33 -8.92 -5.14
CA HIS A 95 5.10 -9.94 -5.85
C HIS A 95 6.59 -9.61 -5.90
N ALA A 96 6.92 -8.36 -6.22
CA ALA A 96 8.30 -7.89 -6.31
C ALA A 96 9.01 -7.97 -4.94
N GLY A 97 8.30 -7.64 -3.85
CA GLY A 97 8.80 -7.81 -2.48
C GLY A 97 9.82 -6.77 -2.01
N GLY A 98 9.96 -5.65 -2.74
CA GLY A 98 10.94 -4.59 -2.48
C GLY A 98 12.31 -4.85 -3.12
N ALA A 99 13.05 -3.79 -3.43
CA ALA A 99 14.35 -3.88 -4.11
C ALA A 99 15.54 -4.16 -3.16
N GLU A 100 15.42 -3.72 -1.91
CA GLU A 100 16.50 -3.77 -0.92
C GLU A 100 16.33 -4.97 0.04
N PRO A 101 17.40 -5.71 0.36
CA PRO A 101 17.31 -6.96 1.11
C PRO A 101 17.21 -6.79 2.63
N SER A 102 17.13 -5.56 3.16
CA SER A 102 17.03 -5.36 4.62
C SER A 102 15.59 -5.51 5.12
N SER A 103 15.42 -5.95 6.37
CA SER A 103 14.10 -6.08 7.01
C SER A 103 13.37 -4.75 7.11
N GLU A 104 14.09 -3.67 7.42
CA GLU A 104 13.56 -2.32 7.50
C GLU A 104 13.12 -1.80 6.12
N ALA A 105 13.95 -1.98 5.09
CA ALA A 105 13.59 -1.55 3.75
C ALA A 105 12.40 -2.34 3.21
N GLY A 106 12.31 -3.64 3.52
CA GLY A 106 11.14 -4.46 3.21
C GLY A 106 9.87 -3.94 3.89
N PHE A 107 9.95 -3.63 5.19
CA PHE A 107 8.84 -3.05 5.96
C PHE A 107 8.37 -1.72 5.35
N LEU A 108 9.30 -0.81 5.07
CA LEU A 108 9.00 0.50 4.47
C LEU A 108 8.47 0.38 3.04
N ALA A 109 8.99 -0.56 2.25
CA ALA A 109 8.50 -0.82 0.90
C ALA A 109 7.05 -1.33 0.91
N ARG A 110 6.71 -2.21 1.86
CA ARG A 110 5.34 -2.68 2.05
C ARG A 110 4.41 -1.55 2.49
N LEU A 111 4.81 -0.77 3.49
CA LEU A 111 4.04 0.39 3.94
C LEU A 111 3.76 1.36 2.78
N LYS A 112 4.79 1.67 1.97
CA LYS A 112 4.66 2.50 0.78
C LYS A 112 3.69 1.92 -0.25
N ALA A 113 3.73 0.61 -0.49
CA ALA A 113 2.80 -0.05 -1.41
C ALA A 113 1.35 0.05 -0.89
N ASP A 114 1.15 -0.18 0.40
CA ASP A 114 -0.17 -0.10 1.05
C ASP A 114 -0.73 1.33 1.04
N GLU A 115 0.10 2.34 1.29
CA GLU A 115 -0.28 3.75 1.17
C GLU A 115 -0.61 4.13 -0.28
N ALA A 116 0.15 3.63 -1.25
CA ALA A 116 -0.14 3.85 -2.66
C ALA A 116 -1.49 3.25 -3.08
N LEU A 117 -1.83 2.06 -2.57
CA LEU A 117 -3.14 1.46 -2.76
C LEU A 117 -4.24 2.36 -2.17
N ARG A 118 -4.09 2.81 -0.93
CA ARG A 118 -5.05 3.71 -0.27
C ARG A 118 -5.33 4.95 -1.11
N VAL A 119 -4.28 5.65 -1.55
CA VAL A 119 -4.42 6.86 -2.37
C VAL A 119 -5.10 6.57 -3.71
N CYS A 120 -4.74 5.46 -4.37
CA CYS A 120 -5.35 5.06 -5.64
C CYS A 120 -6.86 4.76 -5.49
N VAL A 121 -7.23 4.01 -4.44
CA VAL A 121 -8.64 3.66 -4.16
C VAL A 121 -9.46 4.92 -3.89
N ALA A 122 -8.97 5.83 -3.05
CA ALA A 122 -9.66 7.10 -2.78
C ALA A 122 -9.85 7.94 -4.06
N GLY A 123 -8.85 7.94 -4.95
CA GLY A 123 -8.90 8.66 -6.24
C GLY A 123 -9.82 8.02 -7.29
N SER A 124 -10.28 6.79 -7.08
CA SER A 124 -11.16 6.08 -8.03
C SER A 124 -12.57 6.69 -8.11
N VAL A 125 -12.89 7.64 -7.23
CA VAL A 125 -14.17 8.39 -7.21
C VAL A 125 -14.44 9.16 -8.51
N SER A 126 -13.39 9.66 -9.16
CA SER A 126 -13.49 10.55 -10.33
C SER A 126 -14.19 9.93 -11.54
N GLY A 127 -14.21 8.60 -11.64
CA GLY A 127 -14.91 7.88 -12.72
C GLY A 127 -16.39 7.63 -12.47
N LYS A 128 -16.91 7.87 -11.25
CA LYS A 128 -18.26 7.44 -10.83
C LYS A 128 -19.07 8.47 -10.06
N SER A 129 -18.50 9.64 -9.74
CA SER A 129 -19.14 10.59 -8.82
C SER A 129 -20.54 11.04 -9.28
N GLU A 130 -20.70 11.42 -10.56
CA GLU A 130 -21.98 11.93 -11.08
C GLU A 130 -23.08 10.86 -11.08
N GLU A 131 -22.77 9.64 -11.54
CA GLU A 131 -23.71 8.50 -11.53
C GLU A 131 -24.17 8.15 -10.11
N LEU A 132 -23.23 8.06 -9.15
CA LEU A 132 -23.53 7.71 -7.76
C LEU A 132 -24.34 8.79 -7.05
N GLN A 133 -24.09 10.07 -7.34
CA GLN A 133 -24.88 11.17 -6.80
C GLN A 133 -26.33 11.08 -7.27
N ALA A 134 -26.53 10.84 -8.57
CA ALA A 134 -27.86 10.74 -9.17
C ALA A 134 -28.64 9.53 -8.64
N GLU A 135 -28.00 8.35 -8.60
CA GLU A 135 -28.66 7.10 -8.20
C GLU A 135 -29.03 7.10 -6.71
N TYR A 136 -28.09 7.48 -5.85
CA TYR A 136 -28.27 7.35 -4.40
C TYR A 136 -28.71 8.65 -3.71
N ASN A 137 -29.00 9.71 -4.50
CA ASN A 137 -29.34 11.05 -4.00
C ASN A 137 -28.28 11.55 -2.98
N LEU A 138 -27.02 11.38 -3.35
CA LEU A 138 -25.87 11.77 -2.52
C LEU A 138 -25.31 13.11 -2.97
N THR A 139 -24.66 13.81 -2.04
CA THR A 139 -23.79 14.94 -2.36
C THR A 139 -22.42 14.43 -2.81
N ASP A 140 -21.70 15.23 -3.61
CA ASP A 140 -20.30 14.96 -3.98
C ASP A 140 -19.42 14.63 -2.77
N GLN A 141 -19.59 15.37 -1.67
CA GLN A 141 -18.86 15.13 -0.42
C GLN A 141 -19.16 13.75 0.20
N GLN A 142 -20.41 13.27 0.13
CA GLN A 142 -20.77 11.94 0.63
C GLN A 142 -20.14 10.85 -0.24
N VAL A 143 -20.09 11.06 -1.56
CA VAL A 143 -19.46 10.10 -2.47
C VAL A 143 -17.95 10.04 -2.23
N ILE A 144 -17.27 11.19 -2.13
CA ILE A 144 -15.84 11.26 -1.77
C ILE A 144 -15.57 10.53 -0.46
N TRP A 145 -16.36 10.82 0.59
CA TRP A 145 -16.18 10.19 1.89
C TRP A 145 -16.39 8.68 1.88
N GLY A 146 -17.30 8.19 1.04
CA GLY A 146 -17.50 6.75 0.80
C GLY A 146 -16.23 6.08 0.25
N PHE A 147 -15.60 6.68 -0.77
CA PHE A 147 -14.37 6.16 -1.35
C PHE A 147 -13.17 6.26 -0.40
N GLU A 148 -13.05 7.35 0.37
CA GLU A 148 -12.04 7.47 1.42
C GLU A 148 -12.21 6.39 2.50
N THR A 149 -13.43 6.10 2.91
CA THR A 149 -13.72 5.04 3.88
C THR A 149 -13.32 3.65 3.33
N VAL A 150 -13.63 3.38 2.06
CA VAL A 150 -13.21 2.13 1.40
C VAL A 150 -11.68 2.05 1.32
N ALA A 151 -11.01 3.15 0.98
CA ALA A 151 -9.55 3.22 0.92
C ALA A 151 -8.89 2.93 2.28
N ASP A 152 -9.43 3.49 3.36
CA ASP A 152 -8.94 3.30 4.73
C ASP A 152 -9.13 1.85 5.17
N ALA A 153 -10.33 1.29 4.92
CA ALA A 153 -10.60 -0.12 5.21
C ALA A 153 -9.69 -1.06 4.42
N MET A 154 -9.42 -0.74 3.16
CA MET A 154 -8.50 -1.51 2.31
C MET A 154 -7.07 -1.46 2.87
N PHE A 155 -6.59 -0.28 3.27
CA PHE A 155 -5.29 -0.11 3.89
C PHE A 155 -5.15 -1.00 5.13
N ASP A 156 -6.09 -0.93 6.06
CA ASP A 156 -6.07 -1.74 7.28
C ASP A 156 -6.10 -3.25 6.96
N ALA A 157 -6.92 -3.66 6.00
CA ALA A 157 -7.01 -5.05 5.56
C ALA A 157 -5.67 -5.58 5.01
N VAL A 158 -4.98 -4.82 4.14
CA VAL A 158 -3.67 -5.25 3.60
C VAL A 158 -2.55 -5.15 4.62
N ARG A 159 -2.60 -4.21 5.58
CA ARG A 159 -1.66 -4.16 6.70
C ARG A 159 -1.72 -5.44 7.53
N ILE A 160 -2.91 -5.98 7.77
CA ILE A 160 -3.13 -7.18 8.59
C ILE A 160 -2.92 -8.46 7.77
N GLY A 161 -3.61 -8.60 6.64
CA GLY A 161 -3.63 -9.80 5.81
C GLY A 161 -2.42 -9.94 4.88
N GLY A 162 -1.72 -8.85 4.59
CA GLY A 162 -0.61 -8.81 3.63
C GLY A 162 0.76 -9.12 4.21
N ALA A 163 0.87 -9.39 5.51
CA ALA A 163 2.17 -9.58 6.17
C ALA A 163 2.97 -10.76 5.55
N PRO A 164 4.31 -10.64 5.43
CA PRO A 164 5.14 -11.72 4.90
C PRO A 164 5.06 -12.98 5.77
N CYS A 165 5.35 -14.14 5.19
CA CYS A 165 5.33 -15.46 5.88
C CYS A 165 3.99 -15.81 6.56
N SER A 166 2.86 -15.25 6.12
CA SER A 166 1.52 -15.54 6.67
C SER A 166 0.89 -16.82 6.12
N GLY A 167 1.46 -17.41 5.06
CA GLY A 167 0.86 -18.51 4.30
C GLY A 167 -0.20 -18.07 3.29
N LEU A 168 -0.67 -16.82 3.35
CA LEU A 168 -1.67 -16.31 2.43
C LEU A 168 -1.07 -16.18 1.02
N PRO A 169 -1.86 -16.48 -0.03
CA PRO A 169 -1.35 -16.46 -1.41
C PRO A 169 -1.11 -15.02 -1.92
N TRP A 170 -1.67 -14.01 -1.27
CA TRP A 170 -1.48 -12.57 -1.54
C TRP A 170 -0.58 -11.86 -0.52
N ARG A 171 0.24 -12.61 0.23
CA ARG A 171 1.19 -12.00 1.20
C ARG A 171 2.28 -11.20 0.48
N TRP A 172 2.95 -10.32 1.22
CA TRP A 172 4.19 -9.71 0.75
C TRP A 172 5.24 -10.76 0.37
N GLY A 173 5.80 -10.62 -0.82
CA GLY A 173 6.72 -11.58 -1.42
C GLY A 173 6.05 -12.85 -1.94
N TYR A 174 4.76 -12.83 -2.28
CA TYR A 174 4.14 -14.00 -2.90
C TYR A 174 4.85 -14.40 -4.19
N GLY A 175 4.75 -15.68 -4.55
CA GLY A 175 5.56 -16.29 -5.60
C GLY A 175 6.97 -16.73 -5.13
N ARG A 176 7.41 -16.30 -3.94
CA ARG A 176 8.55 -16.90 -3.21
C ARG A 176 8.09 -18.07 -2.34
N PRO A 177 9.01 -18.95 -1.90
CA PRO A 177 8.71 -19.99 -0.91
C PRO A 177 8.11 -19.42 0.37
N GLN A 178 7.41 -20.29 1.12
CA GLN A 178 6.95 -19.93 2.46
C GLN A 178 8.13 -19.85 3.42
N CYS A 179 7.99 -19.00 4.45
CA CYS A 179 9.06 -18.64 5.39
C CYS A 179 8.60 -18.74 6.85
N TRP A 180 7.87 -19.82 7.17
CA TRP A 180 7.43 -20.19 8.52
C TRP A 180 8.57 -20.27 9.51
#